data_AF-A0A4U0HAJ6-F1
#
_entry.id   AF-A0A4U0HAJ6-F1
#
_cell.length_a   1.000
_cell.length_b   1.000
_cell.length_c   1.000
_cell.angle_alpha   90.00
_cell.angle_beta   90.00
_cell.angle_gamma   90.00
#
_symmetry.space_group_name_H-M   'P 1'
#
loop_
_entity.id
_entity.type
_entity.pdbx_description
1 polymer ?
#
loop_
_entity_poly.entity_id
_entity_poly.type
_entity_poly.pdbx_seq_one_letter_code
_entity_poly.pdbx_strand_id
1 'polypeptide(L)' 'MAELRIEQWWLKLPTKQKQWFRENLHADVVDPDAAAAVYEAGGPDLKEATLPEEDWEFIETQSEFVD' A
#
# COMPACT_ATOMS: atom_id res chain seq x y z
N MET A 1 -12.12 -13.13 6.49
CA MET A 1 -12.68 -11.92 5.86
C MET A 1 -12.06 -11.84 4.48
N ALA A 2 -12.81 -11.44 3.45
CA ALA A 2 -12.21 -11.26 2.12
C ALA A 2 -11.35 -9.99 2.14
N GLU A 3 -10.14 -10.07 1.59
CA GLU A 3 -9.25 -8.92 1.45
C GLU A 3 -9.89 -7.88 0.52
N LEU A 4 -9.78 -6.61 0.89
CA LEU A 4 -10.23 -5.51 0.04
C LEU A 4 -9.24 -5.33 -1.12
N ARG A 5 -9.75 -4.81 -2.24
CA ARG A 5 -8.90 -4.36 -3.36
C ARG A 5 -8.10 -3.11 -2.94
N ILE A 6 -6.95 -2.87 -3.57
CA ILE A 6 -6.11 -1.70 -3.29
C ILE A 6 -6.88 -0.39 -3.32
N GLU A 7 -7.74 -0.20 -4.31
CA GLU A 7 -8.60 0.99 -4.43
C GLU A 7 -9.45 1.26 -3.18
N GLN A 8 -9.81 0.23 -2.42
CA GLN A 8 -10.67 0.33 -1.24
C GLN A 8 -9.88 0.52 0.06
N TRP A 9 -8.80 -0.23 0.27
CA TRP A 9 -7.99 -0.08 1.49
C TRP A 9 -7.02 1.09 1.40
N TRP A 10 -6.56 1.46 0.20
CA TRP A 10 -5.73 2.64 -0.02
C TRP A 10 -6.43 3.90 0.47
N LEU A 11 -7.73 4.07 0.22
CA LEU A 11 -8.48 5.24 0.71
C LEU A 11 -8.45 5.38 2.24
N LYS A 12 -8.40 4.26 2.95
CA LYS A 12 -8.38 4.20 4.42
C LYS A 12 -6.98 4.36 5.02
N LEU A 13 -5.94 4.18 4.20
CA LEU A 13 -4.56 4.24 4.66
C LEU A 13 -4.20 5.68 5.07
N PRO A 14 -3.53 5.88 6.23
CA PRO A 14 -3.14 7.22 6.65
C PRO A 14 -2.07 7.81 5.73
N THR A 15 -1.99 9.15 5.68
CA THR A 15 -1.09 9.88 4.77
C THR A 15 0.38 9.49 4.94
N LYS A 16 0.83 9.23 6.16
CA LYS A 16 2.21 8.82 6.45
C LYS A 16 2.57 7.51 5.75
N GLN A 17 1.72 6.49 5.86
CA GLN A 17 1.97 5.19 5.23
C GLN A 17 1.80 5.26 3.72
N LYS A 18 0.81 6.03 3.22
CA LYS A 18 0.71 6.35 1.79
C LYS A 18 2.03 6.93 1.27
N GLN A 19 2.58 7.93 1.95
CA GLN A 19 3.84 8.57 1.56
C GLN A 19 4.99 7.57 1.51
N TRP A 20 5.10 6.68 2.51
CA TRP A 20 6.10 5.61 2.50
C TRP A 20 6.01 4.76 1.22
N PHE A 21 4.81 4.32 0.84
CA PHE A 21 4.61 3.54 -0.38
C PHE A 21 4.99 4.31 -1.65
N ARG A 22 4.75 5.63 -1.68
CA ARG A 22 5.14 6.49 -2.82
C ARG A 22 6.64 6.71 -2.93
N GLU A 23 7.33 6.84 -1.79
CA GLU A 23 8.79 7.05 -1.74
C GLU A 23 9.57 5.74 -1.95
N ASN A 24 8.93 4.59 -1.71
CA ASN A 24 9.52 3.25 -1.79
C ASN A 24 8.76 2.36 -2.78
N LEU A 25 8.45 2.91 -3.97
CA LEU A 25 7.81 2.15 -5.04
C LEU A 25 8.61 0.88 -5.36
N HIS A 26 7.90 -0.23 -5.55
CA HIS A 26 8.47 -1.56 -5.83
C HIS A 26 9.42 -2.09 -4.75
N ALA A 27 9.26 -1.66 -3.50
CA ALA A 27 10.06 -2.22 -2.40
C ALA A 27 9.85 -3.75 -2.30
N ASP A 28 10.93 -4.52 -2.23
CA ASP A 28 10.88 -5.97 -2.06
C ASP A 28 10.21 -6.41 -0.75
N VAL A 29 10.25 -5.54 0.26
CA VAL A 29 9.64 -5.76 1.57
C VAL A 29 8.97 -4.48 2.04
N VAL A 30 7.70 -4.60 2.44
CA VAL A 30 6.94 -3.48 3.01
C VAL A 30 7.36 -3.24 4.46
N ASP A 31 7.56 -1.97 4.82
CA ASP A 31 7.88 -1.59 6.19
C ASP A 31 6.82 -2.11 7.17
N PRO A 32 7.19 -2.63 8.35
CA PRO A 32 6.23 -3.21 9.29
C PRO A 32 5.10 -2.26 9.72
N ASP A 33 5.35 -0.95 9.82
CA ASP A 33 4.32 0.07 10.15
C ASP A 33 3.34 0.23 8.98
N ALA A 34 3.85 0.21 7.74
CA ALA A 34 3.04 0.28 6.53
C ALA A 34 2.22 -1.02 6.34
N ALA A 35 2.82 -2.19 6.53
CA ALA A 35 2.15 -3.49 6.43
C ALA A 35 1.02 -3.63 7.46
N ALA A 36 1.25 -3.22 8.71
CA ALA A 36 0.22 -3.22 9.75
C ALA A 36 -0.97 -2.32 9.36
N ALA A 37 -0.69 -1.12 8.84
CA ALA A 37 -1.73 -0.20 8.41
C ALA A 37 -2.54 -0.73 7.21
N VAL A 38 -1.92 -1.46 6.29
CA VAL A 38 -2.64 -2.14 5.19
C VAL A 38 -3.58 -3.20 5.76
N TYR A 39 -3.10 -4.03 6.67
CA TYR A 39 -3.91 -5.06 7.32
C TYR A 39 -5.10 -4.46 8.09
N GLU A 40 -4.87 -3.39 8.87
CA GLU A 40 -5.92 -2.67 9.61
C GLU A 40 -6.93 -1.99 8.68
N ALA A 41 -6.51 -1.55 7.50
CA ALA A 41 -7.39 -1.00 6.47
C ALA A 41 -8.25 -2.07 5.77
N GLY A 42 -7.97 -3.35 6.01
CA GLY A 42 -8.64 -4.51 5.41
C GLY A 42 -8.00 -4.99 4.11
N GLY A 43 -6.75 -4.58 3.83
CA GLY A 43 -5.93 -5.10 2.74
C GLY A 43 -5.23 -6.42 3.08
N PRO A 44 -4.29 -6.86 2.24
CA PRO A 44 -3.54 -8.10 2.45
C PRO A 44 -2.58 -8.02 3.64
N ASP A 45 -2.23 -9.18 4.21
CA ASP A 45 -1.14 -9.26 5.19
C ASP A 45 0.21 -9.22 4.47
N LEU A 46 0.90 -8.07 4.57
CA LEU A 46 2.18 -7.80 3.91
C LEU A 46 3.37 -8.01 4.84
N LYS A 47 3.21 -8.72 5.95
CA LYS A 47 4.32 -8.98 6.88
C LYS A 47 5.45 -9.72 6.17
N GLU A 48 6.61 -9.07 6.09
CA GLU A 48 7.80 -9.58 5.41
C GLU A 48 7.56 -9.89 3.91
N ALA A 49 6.56 -9.25 3.32
CA ALA A 49 6.15 -9.44 1.93
C ALA A 49 6.01 -8.09 1.21
N THR A 50 5.73 -8.14 -0.08
CA THR A 50 5.47 -6.97 -0.93
C THR A 50 4.13 -7.08 -1.63
N LEU A 51 3.67 -5.96 -2.19
CA LEU A 51 2.50 -5.89 -3.06
C LEU A 51 2.79 -6.54 -4.42
N PRO A 52 1.78 -7.09 -5.09
CA PRO A 52 1.90 -7.50 -6.48
C PRO A 52 2.17 -6.27 -7.38
N GLU A 53 2.74 -6.52 -8.56
CA GLU A 53 3.08 -5.48 -9.54
C GLU A 53 1.88 -4.59 -9.88
N GLU A 54 0.69 -5.18 -10.07
CA GLU A 54 -0.56 -4.44 -10.37
C GLU A 54 -0.94 -3.41 -9.29
N ASP A 55 -0.66 -3.73 -8.02
CA ASP A 55 -0.95 -2.86 -6.88
C ASP A 55 0.11 -1.74 -6.77
N TRP A 56 1.36 -2.03 -7.13
CA TRP A 56 2.39 -1.01 -7.24
C TRP A 56 2.10 -0.01 -8.36
N GLU A 57 1.66 -0.48 -9.53
CA GLU A 57 1.24 0.38 -10.65
C GLU A 57 0.09 1.32 -10.25
N PHE A 58 -0.85 0.85 -9.42
CA PHE A 58 -1.90 1.71 -8.88
C PHE A 58 -1.33 2.83 -8.01
N ILE A 59 -0.38 2.53 -7.11
CA ILE A 59 0.26 3.52 -6.23
C ILE A 59 1.07 4.53 -7.03
N GLU A 60 1.84 4.06 -8.03
CA GLU A 60 2.63 4.90 -8.93
C GLU A 60 1.71 5.89 -9.68
N THR A 61 0.65 5.38 -10.31
CA THR A 61 -0.36 6.19 -10.99
C THR A 61 -0.94 7.25 -10.04
N GLN A 62 -1.31 6.87 -8.81
CA GLN A 62 -1.85 7.81 -7.80
C GLN A 62 -0.81 8.79 -7.22
N SER A 63 0.47 8.62 -7.51
CA SER A 63 1.55 9.52 -7.09
C SER A 63 1.80 10.59 -8.14
N GLU A 64 1.70 10.24 -9.43
CA GLU A 64 1.83 11.17 -10.56
C GLU A 64 0.78 12.29 -10.54
N PHE A 65 -0.37 12.08 -9.88
CA PHE A 65 -1.43 13.10 -9.74
C PHE A 65 -1.32 13.95 -8.46
N VAL A 66 -0.32 13.72 -7.60
CA VAL A 66 -0.10 14.48 -6.37
C VAL A 66 1.21 15.27 -6.47
N ASP A 67 1.24 16.21 -7.40
CA ASP A 67 2.17 17.36 -7.42
C ASP A 67 1.37 18.66 -7.20
#